data_AF-A0A1G2VZ14-F1
#
_entry.id   AF-A0A1G2VZ14-F1
#
_cell.length_a   1.000
_cell.length_b   1.000
_cell.length_c   1.000
_cell.angle_alpha   90.00
_cell.angle_beta   90.00
_cell.angle_gamma   90.00
#
_symmetry.space_group_name_H-M   'P 1'
#
loop_
_entity.id
_entity.type
_entity.pdbx_description
1 polymer ?
#
loop_
_entity_poly.entity_id
_entity_poly.type
_entity_poly.pdbx_seq_one_letter_code
_entity_poly.pdbx_strand_id
1 'polypeptide(L)'
;MRAAADEFGASKSQFNRYRRKYRELKTLTCLLPQGSNGGRGAVRLHPEVEALIVEVREEFDRDKPNAPDNHAFAEIRRRARARNLPEPAHNTLRSRFIGVPIRQRKERKYGKKIAREHHNALVGATPKTDFPLQRIQIDHTLVDVVCTGVHDRSHIGRPWITVALDEHTRAVLAFVLSWEYPNAATVALLITRIMTPKEEWLKRLGSSASWPMHGKPEAIYVDNANEFSSEAVIFGCREWQIPKPETRPPGMPHFGGMIERFIGTAMGEMKLLKGSTAHARGFGKERTRNPNETAEMSLPELELWMIEAICEQYHRKKHSGNDGQRPDYAWARGIYGTERRPGRGEPEKIADKLKLFLDFAPIEYRTVQRYGVLWDVPYWGDVLQPYLDAGDKRRFVIRRNPYDLTRAWFRRPEDGLYYELRTNEITTENVALWEWQQERRKRRAAGDSTDVASIDASVQRQRDLEKDARNKTAAHRRRLNAERRAKGAEVTREILGDVTSRPHAPAPPAKPYNRDIFFMVDDETLI
;
A
#
# COMPACT_ATOMS: atom_id res chain seq x y z
N MET A 1 -76.15 13.47 3.88
CA MET A 1 -75.27 13.15 5.04
C MET A 1 -75.03 11.66 5.21
N ARG A 2 -76.07 10.81 5.23
CA ARG A 2 -75.91 9.33 5.23
C ARG A 2 -75.35 8.82 3.91
N ALA A 3 -75.99 9.22 2.79
CA ALA A 3 -75.50 8.92 1.43
C ALA A 3 -74.02 9.28 1.20
N ALA A 4 -73.59 10.47 1.62
CA ALA A 4 -72.19 10.90 1.50
C ALA A 4 -71.20 10.11 2.39
N ALA A 5 -71.67 9.56 3.53
CA ALA A 5 -70.84 8.70 4.37
C ALA A 5 -70.70 7.30 3.76
N ASP A 6 -71.78 6.79 3.16
CA ASP A 6 -71.82 5.50 2.49
C ASP A 6 -70.96 5.52 1.20
N GLU A 7 -71.00 6.61 0.44
CA GLU A 7 -70.13 6.84 -0.73
C GLU A 7 -68.64 6.93 -0.35
N PHE A 8 -68.33 7.50 0.81
CA PHE A 8 -66.96 7.58 1.35
C PHE A 8 -66.49 6.25 1.98
N GLY A 9 -67.36 5.23 2.08
CA GLY A 9 -67.04 3.93 2.67
C GLY A 9 -66.74 3.99 4.18
N ALA A 10 -67.31 4.95 4.91
CA ALA A 10 -67.06 5.11 6.35
C ALA A 10 -68.36 5.28 7.14
N SER A 11 -68.34 4.88 8.42
CA SER A 11 -69.50 5.13 9.28
C SER A 11 -69.82 6.62 9.39
N LYS A 12 -71.10 6.98 9.58
CA LYS A 12 -71.56 8.37 9.73
C LYS A 12 -70.75 9.16 10.77
N SER A 13 -70.29 8.51 11.84
CA SER A 13 -69.43 9.11 12.88
C SER A 13 -68.01 9.39 12.37
N GLN A 14 -67.38 8.43 11.69
CA GLN A 14 -66.05 8.61 11.10
C GLN A 14 -66.05 9.67 10.00
N PHE A 15 -67.06 9.67 9.13
CA PHE A 15 -67.23 10.67 8.08
C PHE A 15 -67.32 12.09 8.66
N ASN A 16 -68.15 12.29 9.69
CA ASN A 16 -68.25 13.61 10.34
C ASN A 16 -66.97 14.02 11.07
N ARG A 17 -66.22 13.08 11.64
CA ARG A 17 -64.90 13.33 12.25
C ARG A 17 -63.88 13.80 11.21
N TYR A 18 -63.80 13.12 10.07
CA TYR A 18 -62.92 13.51 8.96
C TYR A 18 -63.32 14.85 8.35
N ARG A 19 -64.61 15.05 8.10
CA ARG A 19 -65.14 16.32 7.57
C ARG A 19 -64.83 17.51 8.47
N ARG A 20 -64.94 17.35 9.79
CA ARG A 20 -64.58 18.40 10.77
C ARG A 20 -63.09 18.70 10.73
N LYS A 21 -62.23 17.69 10.81
CA LYS A 21 -60.76 17.87 10.72
C LYS A 21 -60.34 18.55 9.42
N TYR A 22 -60.93 18.18 8.29
CA TYR A 22 -60.63 18.80 7.00
C TYR A 22 -61.10 20.25 6.92
N ARG A 23 -62.26 20.58 7.51
CA ARG A 23 -62.74 21.97 7.56
C ARG A 23 -61.84 22.89 8.40
N GLU A 24 -61.25 22.37 9.47
CA GLU A 24 -60.30 23.12 10.32
C GLU A 24 -58.93 23.28 9.65
N LEU A 25 -58.36 22.19 9.13
CA LEU A 25 -56.96 22.17 8.69
C LEU A 25 -56.77 22.38 7.18
N LYS A 26 -57.84 22.29 6.38
CA LYS A 26 -57.90 22.45 4.91
C LYS A 26 -56.82 21.71 4.13
N THR A 27 -56.29 20.62 4.67
CA THR A 27 -55.17 19.85 4.10
C THR A 27 -55.54 18.38 4.03
N LEU A 28 -55.32 17.75 2.87
CA LEU A 28 -55.69 16.34 2.65
C LEU A 28 -54.92 15.37 3.57
N THR A 29 -53.73 15.75 4.02
CA THR A 29 -52.90 14.97 4.95
C THR A 29 -53.57 14.73 6.31
N CYS A 30 -54.53 15.58 6.73
CA CYS A 30 -55.24 15.42 8.01
C CYS A 30 -56.20 14.22 8.02
N LEU A 31 -56.51 13.66 6.85
CA LEU A 31 -57.40 12.52 6.67
C LEU A 31 -56.67 11.18 6.68
N LEU A 32 -55.33 11.19 6.63
CA LEU A 32 -54.54 9.98 6.74
C LEU A 32 -54.78 9.31 8.11
N PRO A 33 -54.79 7.96 8.17
CA PRO A 33 -54.84 7.24 9.44
C PRO A 33 -53.70 7.70 10.32
N GLN A 34 -54.02 8.47 11.36
CA GLN A 34 -53.11 8.71 12.46
C GLN A 34 -52.94 7.35 13.13
N GLY A 35 -51.73 6.79 13.10
CA GLY A 35 -51.43 5.54 13.80
C GLY A 35 -51.95 5.58 15.23
N SER A 36 -52.26 4.43 15.82
CA SER A 36 -52.82 4.38 17.17
C SER A 36 -51.96 5.22 18.14
N ASN A 37 -52.61 5.94 19.06
CA ASN A 37 -51.95 6.57 20.21
C ASN A 37 -51.33 5.52 21.17
N GLY A 38 -51.30 4.25 20.78
CA GLY A 38 -50.75 3.13 21.52
C GLY A 38 -49.22 3.08 21.41
N GLY A 39 -48.56 3.93 22.17
CA GLY A 39 -47.32 3.54 22.86
C GLY A 39 -46.10 3.21 22.01
N ARG A 40 -45.87 3.88 20.86
CA ARG A 40 -44.52 3.93 20.29
C ARG A 40 -43.70 4.98 21.03
N GLY A 41 -42.81 4.53 21.91
CA GLY A 41 -41.83 5.37 22.60
C GLY A 41 -42.03 5.54 24.10
N ALA A 42 -43.16 5.15 24.67
CA ALA A 42 -43.37 5.21 26.11
C ALA A 42 -42.58 4.11 26.84
N VAL A 43 -41.83 4.51 27.88
CA VAL A 43 -41.06 3.62 28.74
C VAL A 43 -42.04 2.83 29.62
N ARG A 44 -42.26 1.55 29.30
CA ARG A 44 -43.18 0.66 30.05
C ARG A 44 -42.47 -0.22 31.10
N LEU A 45 -41.15 -0.16 31.16
CA LEU A 45 -40.38 -0.88 32.15
C LEU A 45 -40.28 -0.07 33.44
N HIS A 46 -40.16 -0.78 34.57
CA HIS A 46 -39.86 -0.17 35.85
C HIS A 46 -38.56 0.66 35.75
N PRO A 47 -38.49 1.89 36.29
CA PRO A 47 -37.32 2.76 36.16
C PRO A 47 -36.00 2.10 36.56
N GLU A 48 -36.02 1.25 37.59
CA GLU A 48 -34.85 0.51 38.04
C GLU A 48 -34.37 -0.55 37.05
N VAL A 49 -35.29 -1.14 36.28
CA VAL A 49 -34.94 -2.10 35.21
C VAL A 49 -34.31 -1.36 34.03
N GLU A 50 -34.79 -0.16 33.69
CA GLU A 50 -34.16 0.67 32.66
C GLU A 50 -32.76 1.13 33.08
N ALA A 51 -32.58 1.54 34.34
CA ALA A 51 -31.27 1.88 34.89
C ALA A 51 -30.31 0.68 34.84
N LEU A 52 -30.79 -0.51 35.22
CA LEU A 52 -30.01 -1.75 35.15
C LEU A 52 -29.62 -2.12 33.70
N ILE A 53 -30.51 -1.91 32.73
CA ILE A 53 -30.22 -2.13 31.30
C ILE A 53 -29.07 -1.23 30.84
N VAL A 54 -29.08 0.05 31.23
CA VAL A 54 -28.01 1.01 30.90
C VAL A 54 -26.70 0.63 31.60
N GLU A 55 -26.75 0.30 32.89
CA GLU A 55 -25.59 -0.10 33.71
C GLU A 55 -24.84 -1.29 33.09
N VAL A 56 -25.54 -2.41 32.89
CA VAL A 56 -24.92 -3.64 32.35
C VAL A 56 -24.41 -3.41 30.92
N ARG A 57 -25.11 -2.60 30.14
CA ARG A 57 -24.66 -2.28 28.80
C ARG A 57 -23.35 -1.48 28.81
N GLU A 58 -23.25 -0.47 29.69
CA GLU A 58 -22.03 0.35 29.78
C GLU A 58 -20.83 -0.46 30.26
N GLU A 59 -21.05 -1.40 31.18
CA GLU A 59 -20.04 -2.39 31.60
C GLU A 59 -19.60 -3.28 30.41
N PHE A 60 -20.55 -3.81 29.64
CA PHE A 60 -20.23 -4.65 28.49
C PHE A 60 -19.54 -3.88 27.35
N ASP A 61 -19.95 -2.63 27.09
CA ASP A 61 -19.32 -1.77 26.08
C ASP A 61 -17.86 -1.44 26.48
N ARG A 62 -17.57 -1.30 27.79
CA ARG A 62 -16.23 -0.99 28.32
C ARG A 62 -15.33 -2.22 28.43
N ASP A 63 -15.81 -3.26 29.11
CA ASP A 63 -14.98 -4.37 29.57
C ASP A 63 -15.03 -5.58 28.63
N LYS A 64 -16.11 -5.70 27.83
CA LYS A 64 -16.37 -6.84 26.95
C LYS A 64 -16.91 -6.43 25.58
N PRO A 65 -16.23 -5.53 24.83
CA PRO A 65 -16.76 -4.94 23.61
C PRO A 65 -17.16 -5.98 22.55
N ASN A 66 -16.49 -7.13 22.49
CA ASN A 66 -16.75 -8.18 21.50
C ASN A 66 -17.77 -9.23 21.93
N ALA A 67 -18.31 -9.15 23.15
CA ALA A 67 -19.34 -10.08 23.60
C ALA A 67 -20.65 -9.87 22.81
N PRO A 68 -21.34 -10.93 22.37
CA PRO A 68 -22.67 -10.82 21.79
C PRO A 68 -23.67 -10.20 22.78
N ASP A 69 -24.59 -9.38 22.28
CA ASP A 69 -25.64 -8.71 23.08
C ASP A 69 -26.43 -9.70 23.97
N ASN A 70 -26.57 -10.97 23.53
CA ASN A 70 -27.22 -12.03 24.30
C ASN A 70 -26.55 -12.30 25.66
N HIS A 71 -25.25 -12.11 25.78
CA HIS A 71 -24.55 -12.23 27.07
C HIS A 71 -24.91 -11.07 28.00
N ALA A 72 -25.03 -9.85 27.46
CA ALA A 72 -25.52 -8.70 28.22
C ALA A 72 -26.99 -8.92 28.64
N PHE A 73 -27.82 -9.52 27.77
CA PHE A 73 -29.22 -9.82 28.10
C PHE A 73 -29.35 -10.86 29.22
N ALA A 74 -28.53 -11.90 29.18
CA ALA A 74 -28.47 -12.92 30.23
C ALA A 74 -28.05 -12.29 31.56
N GLU A 75 -27.05 -11.40 31.54
CA GLU A 75 -26.57 -10.71 32.73
C GLU A 75 -27.61 -9.74 33.30
N ILE A 76 -28.33 -9.00 32.44
CA ILE A 76 -29.44 -8.13 32.87
C ILE A 76 -30.52 -8.94 33.58
N ARG A 77 -30.91 -10.10 33.04
CA ARG A 77 -31.90 -10.97 33.70
C ARG A 77 -31.40 -11.55 35.02
N ARG A 78 -30.13 -11.96 35.07
CA ARG A 78 -29.51 -12.47 36.30
C ARG A 78 -29.52 -11.41 37.40
N ARG A 79 -29.13 -10.17 37.07
CA ARG A 79 -29.15 -9.04 38.03
C ARG A 79 -30.57 -8.60 38.39
N ALA A 80 -31.52 -8.65 37.45
CA ALA A 80 -32.92 -8.36 37.73
C ALA A 80 -33.51 -9.35 38.75
N ARG A 81 -33.26 -10.65 38.57
CA ARG A 81 -33.66 -11.70 39.54
C ARG A 81 -33.05 -11.46 40.91
N ALA A 82 -31.75 -11.17 40.97
CA ALA A 82 -31.06 -10.94 42.24
C ALA A 82 -31.59 -9.70 42.99
N ARG A 83 -32.14 -8.71 42.26
CA ARG A 83 -32.74 -7.50 42.81
C ARG A 83 -34.28 -7.59 42.99
N ASN A 84 -34.88 -8.77 42.81
CA ASN A 84 -36.34 -8.98 42.82
C ASN A 84 -37.12 -8.06 41.85
N LEU A 85 -36.50 -7.70 40.72
CA LEU A 85 -37.11 -6.87 39.69
C LEU A 85 -37.78 -7.72 38.59
N PRO A 86 -38.84 -7.21 37.93
CA PRO A 86 -39.47 -7.89 36.81
C PRO A 86 -38.46 -8.13 35.67
N GLU A 87 -38.33 -9.39 35.24
CA GLU A 87 -37.41 -9.73 34.16
C GLU A 87 -37.83 -9.12 32.82
N PRO A 88 -36.96 -8.33 32.17
CA PRO A 88 -37.29 -7.77 30.87
C PRO A 88 -37.32 -8.87 29.80
N ALA A 89 -38.39 -8.84 29.00
CA ALA A 89 -38.55 -9.73 27.86
C ALA A 89 -37.44 -9.54 26.82
N HIS A 90 -37.09 -10.61 26.11
CA HIS A 90 -35.99 -10.61 25.12
C HIS A 90 -36.16 -9.50 24.07
N ASN A 91 -37.37 -9.35 23.52
CA ASN A 91 -37.67 -8.36 22.50
C ASN A 91 -37.57 -6.92 23.03
N THR A 92 -37.80 -6.72 24.32
CA THR A 92 -37.63 -5.42 24.98
C THR A 92 -36.15 -5.04 25.10
N LEU A 93 -35.31 -5.98 25.55
CA LEU A 93 -33.85 -5.80 25.60
C LEU A 93 -33.26 -5.54 24.21
N ARG A 94 -33.66 -6.36 23.23
CA ARG A 94 -33.25 -6.19 21.83
C ARG A 94 -33.65 -4.82 21.29
N SER A 95 -34.88 -4.36 21.57
CA SER A 95 -35.35 -3.03 21.14
C SER A 95 -34.58 -1.89 21.80
N ARG A 96 -34.16 -2.03 23.08
CA ARG A 96 -33.36 -1.02 23.80
C ARG A 96 -31.91 -0.96 23.31
N PHE A 97 -31.34 -2.10 22.93
CA PHE A 97 -29.99 -2.14 22.36
C PHE A 97 -29.95 -1.65 20.89
N ILE A 98 -30.99 -1.94 20.11
CA ILE A 98 -31.15 -1.44 18.73
C ILE A 98 -31.52 0.05 18.70
N GLY A 99 -32.36 0.52 19.63
CA GLY A 99 -32.90 1.89 19.66
C GLY A 99 -31.87 2.98 19.97
N VAL A 100 -30.63 2.62 20.31
CA VAL A 100 -29.55 3.60 20.47
C VAL A 100 -28.90 3.89 19.13
N PRO A 101 -28.71 5.18 18.78
CA PRO A 101 -28.04 5.56 17.54
C PRO A 101 -26.70 4.83 17.36
N ILE A 102 -26.51 4.25 16.17
CA ILE A 102 -25.32 3.48 15.79
C ILE A 102 -24.01 4.22 16.11
N ARG A 103 -24.02 5.56 15.96
CA ARG A 103 -22.89 6.44 16.30
C ARG A 103 -22.50 6.33 17.77
N GLN A 104 -23.46 6.41 18.69
CA GLN A 104 -23.20 6.29 20.13
C GLN A 104 -22.73 4.87 20.49
N ARG A 105 -23.27 3.84 19.83
CA ARG A 105 -22.78 2.46 19.99
C ARG A 105 -21.30 2.33 19.60
N LYS A 106 -20.91 2.84 18.42
CA LYS A 106 -19.51 2.78 17.99
C LYS A 106 -18.60 3.68 18.82
N GLU A 107 -19.07 4.84 19.25
CA GLU A 107 -18.30 5.77 20.08
C GLU A 107 -17.97 5.16 21.43
N ARG A 108 -18.93 4.49 22.05
CA ARG A 108 -18.74 3.79 23.33
C ARG A 108 -17.84 2.57 23.17
N LYS A 109 -17.99 1.82 22.06
CA LYS A 109 -17.27 0.55 21.82
C LYS A 109 -15.85 0.71 21.27
N TYR A 110 -15.60 1.71 20.44
CA TYR A 110 -14.35 1.89 19.70
C TYR A 110 -13.74 3.30 19.87
N GLY A 111 -14.34 4.13 20.72
CA GLY A 111 -13.90 5.49 20.98
C GLY A 111 -14.41 6.53 19.98
N LYS A 112 -14.27 7.80 20.35
CA LYS A 112 -14.76 8.96 19.58
C LYS A 112 -14.15 9.07 18.18
N LYS A 113 -12.89 8.65 18.01
CA LYS A 113 -12.17 8.72 16.73
C LYS A 113 -12.80 7.82 15.67
N ILE A 114 -12.98 6.54 15.98
CA ILE A 114 -13.56 5.54 15.07
C ILE A 114 -15.03 5.86 14.78
N ALA A 115 -15.77 6.39 15.76
CA ALA A 115 -17.14 6.84 15.54
C ALA A 115 -17.24 8.08 14.63
N ARG A 116 -16.28 9.02 14.75
CA ARG A 116 -16.18 10.17 13.84
C ARG A 116 -15.89 9.73 12.41
N GLU A 117 -14.95 8.80 12.20
CA GLU A 117 -14.59 8.28 10.88
C GLU A 117 -15.76 7.56 10.17
N HIS A 118 -16.59 6.82 10.92
CA HIS A 118 -17.71 6.07 10.34
C HIS A 118 -19.05 6.81 10.23
N HIS A 119 -19.27 7.86 11.03
CA HIS A 119 -20.61 8.44 11.21
C HIS A 119 -20.68 9.97 11.19
N ASN A 120 -19.59 10.68 10.92
CA ASN A 120 -19.71 12.08 10.52
C ASN A 120 -20.19 12.17 9.06
N ALA A 121 -20.90 13.26 8.76
CA ALA A 121 -21.08 13.67 7.37
C ALA A 121 -19.69 13.76 6.72
N LEU A 122 -19.56 13.18 5.54
CA LEU A 122 -18.35 13.23 4.74
C LEU A 122 -18.18 14.69 4.30
N VAL A 123 -17.31 15.46 4.96
CA VAL A 123 -17.03 16.86 4.61
C VAL A 123 -15.77 16.88 3.75
N GLY A 124 -15.93 17.25 2.48
CA GLY A 124 -14.86 17.37 1.49
C GLY A 124 -15.09 16.45 0.29
N ALA A 125 -15.04 17.01 -0.92
CA ALA A 125 -14.95 16.25 -2.16
C ALA A 125 -13.48 16.06 -2.51
N THR A 126 -13.08 14.85 -2.92
CA THR A 126 -11.79 14.67 -3.59
C THR A 126 -11.77 15.62 -4.80
N PRO A 127 -10.72 16.45 -4.99
CA PRO A 127 -10.70 17.41 -6.08
C PRO A 127 -10.99 16.69 -7.39
N LYS A 128 -11.95 17.20 -8.16
CA LYS A 128 -12.41 16.55 -9.39
C LYS A 128 -11.25 16.57 -10.40
N THR A 129 -10.95 15.41 -10.95
CA THR A 129 -10.02 15.27 -12.07
C THR A 129 -10.79 15.24 -13.38
N ASP A 130 -10.19 15.80 -14.41
CA ASP A 130 -10.74 16.07 -15.72
C ASP A 130 -10.29 15.08 -16.78
N PHE A 131 -9.10 14.49 -16.61
CA PHE A 131 -8.50 13.55 -17.57
C PHE A 131 -7.60 12.53 -16.85
N PRO A 132 -7.31 11.37 -17.49
CA PRO A 132 -6.40 10.36 -16.94
C PRO A 132 -5.02 10.95 -16.68
N LEU A 133 -4.27 10.43 -15.70
CA LEU A 133 -2.95 10.86 -15.26
C LEU A 133 -2.91 12.27 -14.63
N GLN A 134 -4.03 12.96 -14.45
CA GLN A 134 -4.01 14.27 -13.77
C GLN A 134 -3.59 14.12 -12.31
N ARG A 135 -4.16 13.13 -11.61
CA ARG A 135 -3.72 12.77 -10.26
C ARG A 135 -3.82 11.28 -10.06
N ILE A 136 -2.78 10.71 -9.47
CA ILE A 136 -2.70 9.29 -9.14
C ILE A 136 -2.59 9.12 -7.62
N GLN A 137 -3.11 8.02 -7.10
CA GLN A 137 -2.95 7.62 -5.70
C GLN A 137 -2.00 6.45 -5.62
N ILE A 138 -1.03 6.50 -4.70
CA ILE A 138 -0.15 5.38 -4.40
C ILE A 138 -0.33 4.99 -2.94
N ASP A 139 -0.45 3.69 -2.70
CA ASP A 139 -0.55 3.13 -1.36
C ASP A 139 0.19 1.78 -1.27
N HIS A 140 0.54 1.42 -0.05
CA HIS A 140 1.21 0.17 0.27
C HIS A 140 0.42 -0.62 1.31
N THR A 141 0.28 -1.93 1.12
CA THR A 141 -0.30 -2.81 2.13
C THR A 141 0.35 -4.18 2.15
N LEU A 142 0.27 -4.86 3.28
CA LEU A 142 0.63 -6.27 3.36
C LEU A 142 -0.50 -7.11 2.74
N VAL A 143 -0.17 -7.99 1.80
CA VAL A 143 -1.15 -8.84 1.12
C VAL A 143 -1.72 -9.88 2.09
N ASP A 144 -3.03 -10.13 2.08
CA ASP A 144 -3.71 -11.10 2.95
C ASP A 144 -3.56 -12.57 2.50
N VAL A 145 -2.44 -12.93 1.87
CA VAL A 145 -2.14 -14.28 1.37
C VAL A 145 -0.70 -14.65 1.70
N VAL A 146 -0.51 -15.85 2.24
CA VAL A 146 0.81 -16.46 2.42
C VAL A 146 1.25 -17.11 1.11
N CYS A 147 2.41 -16.71 0.63
CA CYS A 147 3.04 -17.27 -0.56
C CYS A 147 4.07 -18.35 -0.22
N THR A 148 4.31 -19.23 -1.18
CA THR A 148 5.30 -20.31 -1.14
C THR A 148 6.57 -19.97 -1.93
N GLY A 149 7.62 -20.76 -1.74
CA GLY A 149 8.82 -20.70 -2.57
C GLY A 149 8.55 -21.33 -3.93
N VAL A 150 9.22 -20.84 -4.98
CA VAL A 150 8.99 -21.30 -6.36
C VAL A 150 9.29 -22.80 -6.50
N HIS A 151 10.40 -23.27 -5.93
CA HIS A 151 10.88 -24.64 -6.13
C HIS A 151 10.41 -25.63 -5.06
N ASP A 152 10.52 -25.29 -3.78
CA ASP A 152 10.24 -26.22 -2.68
C ASP A 152 8.79 -26.18 -2.20
N ARG A 153 7.98 -25.28 -2.77
CA ARG A 153 6.56 -25.01 -2.44
C ARG A 153 6.29 -24.84 -0.95
N SER A 154 7.32 -24.54 -0.16
CA SER A 154 7.19 -24.31 1.27
C SER A 154 6.81 -22.85 1.52
N HIS A 155 6.02 -22.58 2.56
CA HIS A 155 5.63 -21.20 2.88
C HIS A 155 6.84 -20.29 3.15
N ILE A 156 6.72 -19.05 2.65
CA ILE A 156 7.70 -17.97 2.79
C ILE A 156 7.14 -16.86 3.66
N GLY A 157 5.87 -16.51 3.48
CA GLY A 157 5.23 -15.42 4.21
C GLY A 157 4.34 -14.58 3.32
N ARG A 158 3.99 -13.39 3.80
CA ARG A 158 3.10 -12.46 3.11
C ARG A 158 3.92 -11.38 2.41
N PRO A 159 3.75 -11.15 1.10
CA PRO A 159 4.41 -10.05 0.43
C PRO A 159 3.71 -8.71 0.71
N TRP A 160 4.47 -7.62 0.58
CA TRP A 160 3.94 -6.27 0.47
C TRP A 160 3.51 -6.02 -0.98
N ILE A 161 2.41 -5.31 -1.16
CA ILE A 161 2.01 -4.73 -2.44
C ILE A 161 2.10 -3.22 -2.36
N THR A 162 2.71 -2.63 -3.38
CA THR A 162 2.66 -1.20 -3.69
C THR A 162 1.83 -1.04 -4.94
N VAL A 163 0.77 -0.22 -4.92
CA VAL A 163 -0.14 -0.08 -6.06
C VAL A 163 -0.44 1.38 -6.35
N ALA A 164 -0.61 1.70 -7.65
CA ALA A 164 -0.99 3.02 -8.11
C ALA A 164 -2.34 3.00 -8.83
N LEU A 165 -3.21 3.94 -8.50
CA LEU A 165 -4.56 4.09 -9.07
C LEU A 165 -4.70 5.48 -9.69
N ASP A 166 -5.25 5.56 -10.91
CA ASP A 166 -5.66 6.82 -11.52
C ASP A 166 -7.00 7.30 -10.93
N GLU A 167 -7.06 8.53 -10.41
CA GLU A 167 -8.26 9.02 -9.75
C GLU A 167 -9.43 9.29 -10.71
N HIS A 168 -9.12 9.70 -11.94
CA HIS A 168 -10.12 10.05 -12.95
C HIS A 168 -10.87 8.82 -13.43
N THR A 169 -10.13 7.78 -13.81
CA THR A 169 -10.66 6.58 -14.48
C THR A 169 -10.89 5.43 -13.52
N ARG A 170 -10.33 5.50 -12.31
CA ARG A 170 -10.20 4.37 -11.36
C ARG A 170 -9.40 3.21 -11.93
N ALA A 171 -8.61 3.42 -12.98
CA ALA A 171 -7.76 2.37 -13.52
C ALA A 171 -6.53 2.18 -12.62
N VAL A 172 -6.21 0.92 -12.29
CA VAL A 172 -4.90 0.60 -11.73
C VAL A 172 -3.83 0.86 -12.80
N LEU A 173 -2.84 1.69 -12.46
CA LEU A 173 -1.74 2.02 -13.35
C LEU A 173 -0.61 1.00 -13.26
N ALA A 174 -0.21 0.59 -12.06
CA ALA A 174 0.82 -0.43 -11.87
C ALA A 174 0.78 -0.98 -10.44
N PHE A 175 1.46 -2.10 -10.21
CA PHE A 175 1.79 -2.56 -8.88
C PHE A 175 3.19 -3.20 -8.81
N VAL A 176 3.71 -3.34 -7.60
CA VAL A 176 4.96 -4.05 -7.28
C VAL A 176 4.71 -4.93 -6.06
N LEU A 177 5.04 -6.21 -6.17
CA LEU A 177 5.09 -7.15 -5.05
C LEU A 177 6.52 -7.27 -4.52
N SER A 178 6.69 -7.25 -3.19
CA SER A 178 8.00 -7.33 -2.54
C SER A 178 7.97 -8.15 -1.24
N TRP A 179 9.06 -8.84 -0.94
CA TRP A 179 9.28 -9.53 0.35
C TRP A 179 9.82 -8.62 1.45
N GLU A 180 10.10 -7.37 1.11
CA GLU A 180 10.60 -6.34 2.00
C GLU A 180 9.56 -5.24 2.15
N TYR A 181 9.61 -4.53 3.26
CA TYR A 181 8.83 -3.31 3.42
C TYR A 181 9.14 -2.35 2.27
N PRO A 182 8.15 -1.68 1.66
CA PRO A 182 8.36 -0.76 0.56
C PRO A 182 9.40 0.30 0.91
N ASN A 183 10.26 0.62 -0.06
CA ASN A 183 11.30 1.62 0.09
C ASN A 183 11.42 2.46 -1.19
N ALA A 184 12.35 3.42 -1.23
CA ALA A 184 12.55 4.28 -2.40
C ALA A 184 12.76 3.51 -3.71
N ALA A 185 13.41 2.34 -3.70
CA ALA A 185 13.56 1.52 -4.91
C ALA A 185 12.27 0.83 -5.33
N THR A 186 11.44 0.39 -4.37
CA THR A 186 10.08 -0.10 -4.67
C THR A 186 9.22 0.98 -5.32
N VAL A 187 9.29 2.21 -4.79
CA VAL A 187 8.59 3.37 -5.37
C VAL A 187 9.15 3.73 -6.76
N ALA A 188 10.48 3.72 -6.93
CA ALA A 188 11.12 3.95 -8.22
C ALA A 188 10.67 2.95 -9.29
N LEU A 189 10.61 1.66 -8.93
CA LEU A 189 10.12 0.61 -9.82
C LEU A 189 8.63 0.82 -10.15
N LEU A 190 7.80 1.15 -9.16
CA LEU A 190 6.39 1.44 -9.40
C LEU A 190 6.23 2.60 -10.38
N ILE A 191 6.92 3.72 -10.16
CA ILE A 191 6.87 4.90 -11.03
C ILE A 191 7.36 4.55 -12.44
N THR A 192 8.43 3.76 -12.55
CA THR A 192 8.93 3.25 -13.84
C THR A 192 7.84 2.45 -14.56
N ARG A 193 7.15 1.54 -13.86
CA ARG A 193 6.03 0.77 -14.42
C ARG A 193 4.82 1.66 -14.77
N ILE A 194 4.53 2.69 -13.99
CA ILE A 194 3.43 3.65 -14.29
C ILE A 194 3.71 4.40 -15.59
N MET A 195 4.92 4.94 -15.73
CA MET A 195 5.23 5.87 -16.80
C MET A 195 5.65 5.18 -18.10
N THR A 196 5.83 3.85 -18.09
CA THR A 196 6.23 3.08 -19.27
C THR A 196 5.21 2.02 -19.68
N PRO A 197 5.14 1.69 -20.99
CA PRO A 197 4.33 0.58 -21.48
C PRO A 197 4.72 -0.76 -20.84
N LYS A 198 3.73 -1.63 -20.62
CA LYS A 198 3.85 -2.84 -19.78
C LYS A 198 4.09 -4.12 -20.57
N GLU A 199 4.12 -4.06 -21.90
CA GLU A 199 4.17 -5.22 -22.78
C GLU A 199 5.38 -6.10 -22.48
N GLU A 200 6.54 -5.48 -22.22
CA GLU A 200 7.75 -6.21 -21.84
C GLU A 200 7.58 -6.93 -20.49
N TRP A 201 7.01 -6.25 -19.49
CA TRP A 201 6.76 -6.83 -18.17
C TRP A 201 5.75 -7.99 -18.24
N LEU A 202 4.65 -7.80 -18.96
CA LEU A 202 3.62 -8.82 -19.17
C LEU A 202 4.18 -10.04 -19.93
N LYS A 203 4.97 -9.81 -20.98
CA LYS A 203 5.63 -10.87 -21.76
C LYS A 203 6.57 -11.70 -20.89
N ARG A 204 7.36 -11.09 -20.00
CA ARG A 204 8.25 -11.82 -19.08
C ARG A 204 7.49 -12.72 -18.11
N LEU A 205 6.28 -12.31 -17.72
CA LEU A 205 5.40 -13.11 -16.85
C LEU A 205 4.53 -14.11 -17.62
N GLY A 206 4.64 -14.16 -18.94
CA GLY A 206 3.81 -15.04 -19.79
C GLY A 206 2.34 -14.63 -19.86
N SER A 207 2.01 -13.38 -19.54
CA SER A 207 0.64 -12.86 -19.60
C SER A 207 0.33 -12.28 -20.99
N SER A 208 -0.85 -12.59 -21.52
CA SER A 208 -1.42 -12.00 -22.73
C SER A 208 -2.41 -10.86 -22.45
N ALA A 209 -2.53 -10.44 -21.18
CA ALA A 209 -3.45 -9.38 -20.79
C ALA A 209 -3.14 -8.05 -21.50
N SER A 210 -4.18 -7.25 -21.77
CA SER A 210 -4.01 -5.90 -22.29
C SER A 210 -4.02 -4.89 -21.15
N TRP A 211 -2.92 -4.14 -20.98
CA TRP A 211 -2.80 -3.11 -19.94
C TRP A 211 -2.23 -1.81 -20.53
N PRO A 212 -3.06 -1.03 -21.25
CA PRO A 212 -2.61 0.16 -21.97
C PRO A 212 -2.31 1.37 -21.06
N MET A 213 -2.71 1.32 -19.77
CA MET A 213 -2.56 2.47 -18.88
C MET A 213 -1.11 2.74 -18.51
N HIS A 214 -0.53 3.77 -19.12
CA HIS A 214 0.81 4.25 -18.80
C HIS A 214 0.91 5.76 -19.04
N GLY A 215 1.96 6.40 -18.54
CA GLY A 215 2.31 7.78 -18.84
C GLY A 215 2.69 8.61 -17.62
N LYS A 216 3.22 9.81 -17.86
CA LYS A 216 3.66 10.73 -16.81
C LYS A 216 2.45 11.36 -16.07
N PRO A 217 2.30 11.18 -14.75
CA PRO A 217 1.26 11.86 -14.00
C PRO A 217 1.57 13.35 -13.81
N GLU A 218 0.54 14.17 -13.65
CA GLU A 218 0.67 15.59 -13.28
C GLU A 218 0.75 15.80 -11.78
N ALA A 219 0.18 14.91 -10.98
CA ALA A 219 0.26 14.94 -9.52
C ALA A 219 0.27 13.52 -8.96
N ILE A 220 1.05 13.34 -7.89
CA ILE A 220 1.11 12.08 -7.13
C ILE A 220 0.58 12.37 -5.74
N TYR A 221 -0.41 11.58 -5.34
CA TYR A 221 -1.00 11.61 -4.01
C TYR A 221 -0.65 10.31 -3.29
N VAL A 222 -0.20 10.42 -2.04
CA VAL A 222 0.33 9.28 -1.27
C VAL A 222 -0.22 9.27 0.13
N ASP A 223 -0.31 8.09 0.75
CA ASP A 223 -0.48 8.05 2.21
C ASP A 223 0.83 8.50 2.90
N ASN A 224 0.75 8.93 4.17
CA ASN A 224 1.84 9.56 4.95
C ASN A 224 3.03 8.62 5.27
N ALA A 225 3.37 7.68 4.39
CA ALA A 225 4.54 6.83 4.50
C ALA A 225 5.82 7.66 4.24
N ASN A 226 6.85 7.45 5.07
CA ASN A 226 8.08 8.25 5.04
C ASN A 226 8.83 8.15 3.71
N GLU A 227 8.63 7.06 2.97
CA GLU A 227 9.29 6.73 1.71
C GLU A 227 8.98 7.76 0.62
N PHE A 228 7.76 8.30 0.58
CA PHE A 228 7.37 9.31 -0.42
C PHE A 228 7.83 10.72 -0.08
N SER A 229 8.24 10.94 1.16
CA SER A 229 8.93 12.16 1.58
C SER A 229 10.46 12.07 1.40
N SER A 230 10.97 10.93 0.91
CA SER A 230 12.41 10.76 0.69
C SER A 230 12.94 11.71 -0.37
N GLU A 231 14.20 12.11 -0.19
CA GLU A 231 14.91 12.97 -1.12
C GLU A 231 14.95 12.39 -2.54
N ALA A 232 15.08 11.06 -2.65
CA ALA A 232 15.07 10.35 -3.93
C ALA A 232 13.78 10.60 -4.73
N VAL A 233 12.62 10.49 -4.07
CA VAL A 233 11.31 10.71 -4.72
C VAL A 233 11.13 12.18 -5.09
N ILE A 234 11.51 13.11 -4.19
CA ILE A 234 11.42 14.55 -4.46
C ILE A 234 12.31 14.95 -5.65
N PHE A 235 13.53 14.42 -5.72
CA PHE A 235 14.42 14.64 -6.86
C PHE A 235 13.80 14.11 -8.15
N GLY A 236 13.34 12.86 -8.18
CA GLY A 236 12.73 12.28 -9.37
C GLY A 236 11.51 13.07 -9.84
N CYS A 237 10.64 13.48 -8.92
CA CYS A 237 9.51 14.36 -9.23
C CYS A 237 9.99 15.66 -9.91
N ARG A 238 11.03 16.32 -9.36
CA ARG A 238 11.58 17.54 -9.95
C ARG A 238 12.13 17.32 -11.36
N GLU A 239 12.93 16.28 -11.58
CA GLU A 239 13.52 16.00 -12.90
C GLU A 239 12.45 15.74 -13.96
N TRP A 240 11.33 15.12 -13.57
CA TRP A 240 10.21 14.80 -14.45
C TRP A 240 9.09 15.84 -14.43
N GLN A 241 9.32 17.01 -13.83
CA GLN A 241 8.34 18.10 -13.72
C GLN A 241 6.99 17.63 -13.17
N ILE A 242 7.06 16.80 -12.14
CA ILE A 242 5.94 16.38 -11.30
C ILE A 242 6.06 17.20 -10.01
N PRO A 243 5.00 17.88 -9.55
CA PRO A 243 5.00 18.54 -8.25
C PRO A 243 5.38 17.55 -7.15
N LYS A 244 5.89 18.09 -6.03
CA LYS A 244 6.17 17.29 -4.84
C LYS A 244 4.94 16.45 -4.48
N PRO A 245 5.08 15.16 -4.13
CA PRO A 245 3.95 14.33 -3.76
C PRO A 245 3.09 14.97 -2.66
N GLU A 246 1.80 15.00 -2.89
CA GLU A 246 0.81 15.49 -1.96
C GLU A 246 0.49 14.40 -0.93
N THR A 247 0.45 14.78 0.35
CA THR A 247 0.08 13.85 1.43
C THR A 247 -1.26 14.23 2.03
N ARG A 248 -1.83 13.29 2.81
CA ARG A 248 -3.13 13.48 3.45
C ARG A 248 -3.13 14.67 4.42
N PRO A 249 -3.99 15.70 4.20
CA PRO A 249 -4.24 16.71 5.20
C PRO A 249 -4.77 16.06 6.49
N PRO A 250 -4.27 16.45 7.67
CA PRO A 250 -4.72 15.88 8.93
C PRO A 250 -6.25 15.95 9.09
N GLY A 251 -6.89 14.80 9.33
CA GLY A 251 -8.33 14.73 9.61
C GLY A 251 -9.27 14.60 8.41
N MET A 252 -8.75 14.43 7.18
CA MET A 252 -9.58 14.24 5.97
C MET A 252 -9.41 12.84 5.35
N PRO A 253 -10.19 11.82 5.80
CA PRO A 253 -10.06 10.43 5.33
C PRO A 253 -10.48 10.22 3.87
N HIS A 254 -11.12 11.19 3.23
CA HIS A 254 -11.65 11.07 1.87
C HIS A 254 -10.60 10.94 0.78
N PHE A 255 -9.43 11.54 0.97
CA PHE A 255 -8.44 11.61 -0.08
C PHE A 255 -7.78 10.26 -0.39
N GLY A 256 -7.79 9.29 0.54
CA GLY A 256 -7.31 7.91 0.28
C GLY A 256 -8.41 6.90 -0.05
N GLY A 257 -9.68 7.29 -0.01
CA GLY A 257 -10.80 6.33 -0.06
C GLY A 257 -10.95 5.58 -1.40
N MET A 258 -10.31 6.03 -2.49
CA MET A 258 -10.37 5.34 -3.78
C MET A 258 -9.45 4.13 -3.80
N ILE A 259 -8.16 4.33 -3.50
CA ILE A 259 -7.18 3.26 -3.44
C ILE A 259 -7.47 2.30 -2.28
N GLU A 260 -7.90 2.80 -1.12
CA GLU A 260 -8.32 1.95 0.01
C GLU A 260 -9.49 1.03 -0.37
N ARG A 261 -10.45 1.51 -1.17
CA ARG A 261 -11.58 0.70 -1.66
C ARG A 261 -11.12 -0.36 -2.65
N PHE A 262 -10.23 0.00 -3.57
CA PHE A 262 -9.62 -0.94 -4.49
C PHE A 262 -8.89 -2.04 -3.72
N ILE A 263 -8.01 -1.66 -2.79
CA ILE A 263 -7.26 -2.59 -1.93
C ILE A 263 -8.24 -3.48 -1.16
N GLY A 264 -9.29 -2.92 -0.56
CA GLY A 264 -10.30 -3.70 0.15
C GLY A 264 -11.03 -4.71 -0.73
N THR A 265 -11.26 -4.38 -2.00
CA THR A 265 -11.85 -5.30 -2.99
C THR A 265 -10.84 -6.38 -3.39
N ALA A 266 -9.61 -6.01 -3.73
CA ALA A 266 -8.54 -6.94 -4.10
C ALA A 266 -8.26 -7.93 -2.96
N MET A 267 -8.11 -7.45 -1.72
CA MET A 267 -7.97 -8.28 -0.52
C MET A 267 -9.21 -9.14 -0.26
N GLY A 268 -10.40 -8.69 -0.68
CA GLY A 268 -11.64 -9.45 -0.63
C GLY A 268 -11.63 -10.67 -1.55
N GLU A 269 -11.21 -10.49 -2.81
CA GLU A 269 -11.06 -11.59 -3.79
C GLU A 269 -9.98 -12.58 -3.34
N MET A 270 -8.86 -12.06 -2.81
CA MET A 270 -7.78 -12.89 -2.28
C MET A 270 -8.20 -13.81 -1.12
N LYS A 271 -9.32 -13.54 -0.43
CA LYS A 271 -9.81 -14.43 0.63
C LYS A 271 -10.23 -15.79 0.11
N LEU A 272 -10.52 -15.90 -1.18
CA LEU A 272 -10.88 -17.13 -1.85
C LEU A 272 -9.64 -17.99 -2.18
N LEU A 273 -8.45 -17.40 -2.12
CA LEU A 273 -7.20 -18.11 -2.36
C LEU A 273 -6.81 -18.95 -1.13
N LYS A 274 -6.22 -20.11 -1.38
CA LYS A 274 -5.60 -20.90 -0.32
C LYS A 274 -4.34 -20.18 0.18
N GLY A 275 -4.07 -20.30 1.49
CA GLY A 275 -3.07 -19.47 2.16
C GLY A 275 -3.57 -18.08 2.56
N SER A 276 -4.85 -17.76 2.35
CA SER A 276 -5.46 -16.52 2.83
C SER A 276 -5.35 -16.40 4.35
N THR A 277 -4.89 -15.24 4.84
CA THR A 277 -4.81 -14.92 6.27
C THR A 277 -6.04 -14.17 6.78
N ALA A 278 -6.94 -13.77 5.90
CA ALA A 278 -8.14 -13.07 6.31
C ALA A 278 -9.11 -14.06 6.99
N HIS A 279 -9.50 -13.77 8.23
CA HIS A 279 -10.47 -14.60 8.95
C HIS A 279 -11.78 -14.74 8.14
N ALA A 280 -12.17 -15.99 7.85
CA ALA A 280 -13.53 -16.29 7.47
C ALA A 280 -14.45 -15.89 8.64
N ARG A 281 -15.27 -14.85 8.45
CA ARG A 281 -16.31 -14.50 9.43
C ARG A 281 -17.44 -15.52 9.29
N GLY A 282 -17.22 -16.73 9.80
CA GLY A 282 -18.21 -17.80 9.84
C GLY A 282 -18.30 -18.36 11.26
N PHE A 283 -19.51 -18.37 11.83
CA PHE A 283 -19.84 -18.99 13.11
C PHE A 283 -19.86 -20.53 13.00
N GLY A 284 -18.75 -21.13 12.57
CA GLY A 284 -18.58 -22.57 12.50
C GLY A 284 -17.23 -22.94 13.11
N LYS A 285 -17.22 -23.90 14.04
CA LYS A 285 -16.00 -24.53 14.58
C LYS A 285 -15.27 -25.38 13.53
N GLU A 286 -15.28 -24.98 12.26
CA GLU A 286 -14.31 -25.54 11.32
C GLU A 286 -12.96 -24.95 11.71
N ARG A 287 -11.99 -25.82 12.03
CA ARG A 287 -10.61 -25.43 12.28
C ARG A 287 -10.18 -24.51 11.14
N THR A 288 -10.04 -23.21 11.42
CA THR A 288 -9.41 -22.27 10.49
C THR A 288 -8.05 -22.86 10.13
N ARG A 289 -7.92 -23.40 8.92
CA ARG A 289 -6.74 -24.13 8.50
C ARG A 289 -5.58 -23.15 8.46
N ASN A 290 -4.42 -23.54 8.98
CA ASN A 290 -3.27 -22.65 9.10
C ASN A 290 -2.90 -22.10 7.70
N PRO A 291 -2.87 -20.76 7.49
CA PRO A 291 -2.52 -20.19 6.19
C PRO A 291 -1.15 -20.66 5.69
N ASN A 292 -0.19 -20.89 6.60
CA ASN A 292 1.14 -21.39 6.25
C ASN A 292 1.13 -22.85 5.73
N GLU A 293 0.11 -23.64 6.09
CA GLU A 293 -0.05 -25.03 5.64
C GLU A 293 -0.90 -25.14 4.38
N THR A 294 -1.65 -24.09 4.04
CA THR A 294 -2.53 -24.04 2.86
C THR A 294 -1.99 -23.15 1.76
N ALA A 295 -0.89 -22.43 2.01
CA ALA A 295 -0.21 -21.64 1.00
C ALA A 295 0.14 -22.50 -0.20
N GLU A 296 -0.35 -22.11 -1.37
CA GLU A 296 -0.08 -22.84 -2.61
C GLU A 296 0.64 -21.98 -3.64
N MET A 297 0.42 -20.66 -3.67
CA MET A 297 0.96 -19.78 -4.71
C MET A 297 2.32 -19.19 -4.33
N SER A 298 3.26 -19.22 -5.26
CA SER A 298 4.52 -18.47 -5.21
C SER A 298 4.32 -16.99 -5.55
N LEU A 299 5.34 -16.16 -5.33
CA LEU A 299 5.25 -14.73 -5.64
C LEU A 299 4.98 -14.44 -7.13
N PRO A 300 5.64 -15.10 -8.11
CA PRO A 300 5.35 -14.88 -9.54
C PRO A 300 3.94 -15.35 -9.94
N GLU A 301 3.45 -16.45 -9.36
CA GLU A 301 2.07 -16.91 -9.60
C GLU A 301 1.05 -15.91 -9.04
N LEU A 302 1.33 -15.31 -7.87
CA LEU A 302 0.49 -14.25 -7.31
C LEU A 302 0.55 -12.98 -8.18
N GLU A 303 1.71 -12.63 -8.72
CA GLU A 303 1.88 -11.50 -9.65
C GLU A 303 1.03 -11.71 -10.92
N LEU A 304 1.07 -12.90 -11.52
CA LEU A 304 0.27 -13.26 -12.68
C LEU A 304 -1.24 -13.25 -12.37
N TRP A 305 -1.63 -13.84 -11.24
CA TRP A 305 -3.03 -13.82 -10.78
C TRP A 305 -3.55 -12.40 -10.57
N MET A 306 -2.71 -11.51 -10.01
CA MET A 306 -3.05 -10.11 -9.82
C MET A 306 -3.23 -9.37 -11.14
N ILE A 307 -2.38 -9.64 -12.12
CA ILE A 307 -2.52 -9.08 -13.48
C ILE A 307 -3.86 -9.51 -14.08
N GLU A 308 -4.20 -10.79 -14.01
CA GLU A 308 -5.48 -11.31 -14.52
C GLU A 308 -6.67 -10.68 -13.80
N ALA A 309 -6.64 -10.63 -12.46
CA ALA A 309 -7.70 -10.03 -11.66
C ALA A 309 -7.88 -8.53 -11.97
N ILE A 310 -6.78 -7.80 -12.18
CA ILE A 310 -6.83 -6.37 -12.49
C ILE A 310 -7.34 -6.15 -13.92
N CYS A 311 -6.68 -6.75 -14.91
CA CYS A 311 -6.95 -6.49 -16.33
C CYS A 311 -8.29 -7.07 -16.79
N GLU A 312 -8.63 -8.27 -16.36
CA GLU A 312 -9.78 -9.00 -16.90
C GLU A 312 -11.04 -8.82 -16.05
N GLN A 313 -10.90 -8.62 -14.74
CA GLN A 313 -12.05 -8.49 -13.83
C GLN A 313 -12.27 -7.05 -13.37
N TYR A 314 -11.25 -6.39 -12.83
CA TYR A 314 -11.42 -5.05 -12.26
C TYR A 314 -11.61 -3.98 -13.34
N HIS A 315 -10.71 -3.91 -14.34
CA HIS A 315 -10.76 -2.91 -15.40
C HIS A 315 -11.97 -3.09 -16.33
N ARG A 316 -12.50 -4.31 -16.46
CA ARG A 316 -13.65 -4.61 -17.35
C ARG A 316 -15.02 -4.58 -16.66
N LYS A 317 -15.05 -4.38 -15.35
CA LYS A 317 -16.29 -4.27 -14.57
C LYS A 317 -16.71 -2.80 -14.44
N LYS A 318 -18.03 -2.55 -14.44
CA LYS A 318 -18.59 -1.21 -14.20
C LYS A 318 -18.41 -0.80 -12.74
N HIS A 319 -17.90 0.42 -12.49
CA HIS A 319 -17.67 0.93 -11.14
C HIS A 319 -18.60 2.10 -10.83
N SER A 320 -19.28 2.04 -9.69
CA SER A 320 -20.13 3.14 -9.22
C SER A 320 -19.33 4.41 -8.92
N GLY A 321 -18.05 4.28 -8.57
CA GLY A 321 -17.13 5.40 -8.37
C GLY A 321 -16.64 6.09 -9.65
N ASN A 322 -17.05 5.58 -10.82
CA ASN A 322 -16.72 6.10 -12.14
C ASN A 322 -17.98 6.26 -13.00
N ASP A 323 -19.08 6.74 -12.39
CA ASP A 323 -20.39 6.93 -13.04
C ASP A 323 -20.92 5.69 -13.78
N GLY A 324 -20.60 4.49 -13.26
CA GLY A 324 -20.99 3.21 -13.87
C GLY A 324 -20.17 2.81 -15.10
N GLN A 325 -19.09 3.51 -15.40
CA GLN A 325 -18.16 3.16 -16.48
C GLN A 325 -17.14 2.12 -16.02
N ARG A 326 -16.60 1.40 -17.01
CA ARG A 326 -15.45 0.50 -16.82
C ARG A 326 -14.15 1.33 -16.81
N PRO A 327 -13.18 1.04 -15.94
CA PRO A 327 -11.90 1.76 -15.93
C PRO A 327 -11.16 1.77 -17.27
N ASP A 328 -11.15 0.65 -18.00
CA ASP A 328 -10.50 0.58 -19.32
C ASP A 328 -11.14 1.51 -20.35
N TYR A 329 -12.47 1.55 -20.37
CA TYR A 329 -13.23 2.41 -21.25
C TYR A 329 -13.09 3.89 -20.87
N ALA A 330 -13.11 4.20 -19.57
CA ALA A 330 -12.90 5.57 -19.09
C ALA A 330 -11.49 6.06 -19.42
N TRP A 331 -10.48 5.19 -19.31
CA TRP A 331 -9.12 5.47 -19.76
C TRP A 331 -9.08 5.79 -21.25
N ALA A 332 -9.60 4.90 -22.10
CA ALA A 332 -9.62 5.11 -23.55
C ALA A 332 -10.34 6.41 -23.94
N ARG A 333 -11.51 6.69 -23.35
CA ARG A 333 -12.22 7.96 -23.57
C ARG A 333 -11.44 9.18 -23.11
N GLY A 334 -10.73 9.07 -22.00
CA GLY A 334 -9.91 10.14 -21.47
C GLY A 334 -8.68 10.44 -22.33
N ILE A 335 -8.08 9.41 -22.94
CA ILE A 335 -6.93 9.54 -23.84
C ILE A 335 -7.35 10.03 -25.23
N TYR A 336 -8.33 9.38 -25.87
CA TYR A 336 -8.72 9.66 -27.26
C TYR A 336 -9.80 10.73 -27.38
N GLY A 337 -10.51 11.03 -26.30
CA GLY A 337 -11.60 11.99 -26.28
C GLY A 337 -12.93 11.39 -26.73
N THR A 338 -13.88 12.29 -26.92
CA THR A 338 -15.24 12.02 -27.38
C THR A 338 -15.67 13.13 -28.31
N GLU A 339 -16.79 12.97 -29.00
CA GLU A 339 -17.39 14.02 -29.85
C GLU A 339 -17.56 15.37 -29.13
N ARG A 340 -17.75 15.36 -27.80
CA ARG A 340 -18.02 16.56 -26.99
C ARG A 340 -16.82 17.11 -26.23
N ARG A 341 -15.74 16.32 -26.09
CA ARG A 341 -14.59 16.70 -25.27
C ARG A 341 -13.32 16.11 -25.88
N PRO A 342 -12.29 16.93 -26.16
CA PRO A 342 -11.01 16.42 -26.64
C PRO A 342 -10.38 15.50 -25.59
N GLY A 343 -9.63 14.51 -26.05
CA GLY A 343 -8.84 13.64 -25.19
C GLY A 343 -7.54 14.30 -24.75
N ARG A 344 -6.90 13.71 -23.75
CA ARG A 344 -5.56 14.11 -23.29
C ARG A 344 -4.48 13.89 -24.37
N GLY A 345 -4.70 12.94 -25.27
CA GLY A 345 -3.70 12.44 -26.21
C GLY A 345 -2.92 11.25 -25.64
N GLU A 346 -2.36 10.44 -26.54
CA GLU A 346 -1.49 9.32 -26.19
C GLU A 346 -0.24 9.85 -25.46
N PRO A 347 0.10 9.29 -24.29
CA PRO A 347 1.28 9.70 -23.54
C PRO A 347 2.57 9.47 -24.33
N GLU A 348 3.55 10.34 -24.10
CA GLU A 348 4.88 10.17 -24.70
C GLU A 348 5.55 8.89 -24.17
N LYS A 349 6.08 8.09 -25.09
CA LYS A 349 6.81 6.87 -24.76
C LYS A 349 8.20 7.21 -24.23
N ILE A 350 8.45 6.89 -22.97
CA ILE A 350 9.76 7.05 -22.36
C ILE A 350 10.69 5.93 -22.84
N ALA A 351 11.76 6.30 -23.56
CA ALA A 351 12.73 5.36 -24.10
C ALA A 351 13.74 4.86 -23.05
N ASP A 352 14.29 5.74 -22.21
CA ASP A 352 15.31 5.39 -21.23
C ASP A 352 14.71 5.00 -19.86
N LYS A 353 14.31 3.72 -19.74
CA LYS A 353 13.79 3.13 -18.50
C LYS A 353 14.80 3.18 -17.36
N LEU A 354 16.09 3.02 -17.66
CA LEU A 354 17.15 3.04 -16.66
C LEU A 354 17.28 4.43 -16.04
N LYS A 355 17.33 5.49 -16.86
CA LYS A 355 17.33 6.87 -16.36
C LYS A 355 16.11 7.15 -15.50
N LEU A 356 14.93 6.78 -15.98
CA LEU A 356 13.68 6.97 -15.25
C LEU A 356 13.74 6.29 -13.87
N PHE A 357 14.16 5.03 -13.80
CA PHE A 357 14.32 4.35 -12.51
C PHE A 357 15.33 5.07 -11.61
N LEU A 358 16.52 5.41 -12.14
CA LEU A 358 17.60 6.01 -11.37
C LEU A 358 17.25 7.40 -10.80
N ASP A 359 16.44 8.18 -11.51
CA ASP A 359 15.96 9.48 -11.02
C ASP A 359 15.17 9.36 -9.70
N PHE A 360 14.45 8.26 -9.50
CA PHE A 360 13.66 7.95 -8.29
C PHE A 360 14.36 6.97 -7.33
N ALA A 361 15.45 6.32 -7.75
CA ALA A 361 16.19 5.34 -6.94
C ALA A 361 16.91 6.01 -5.76
N PRO A 362 17.36 5.25 -4.72
CA PRO A 362 18.13 5.80 -3.61
C PRO A 362 19.26 6.74 -4.04
N ILE A 363 19.32 7.91 -3.41
CA ILE A 363 20.27 8.99 -3.71
C ILE A 363 21.30 9.16 -2.59
N GLU A 364 22.53 9.42 -2.98
CA GLU A 364 23.60 9.92 -2.10
C GLU A 364 24.43 10.99 -2.78
N TYR A 365 25.04 11.85 -1.95
CA TYR A 365 25.97 12.87 -2.40
C TYR A 365 27.37 12.52 -1.94
N ARG A 366 28.23 12.13 -2.88
CA ARG A 366 29.58 11.65 -2.57
C ARG A 366 30.65 12.46 -3.30
N THR A 367 31.81 12.60 -2.65
CA THR A 367 32.99 13.19 -3.29
C THR A 367 33.64 12.18 -4.22
N VAL A 368 34.19 12.66 -5.32
CA VAL A 368 35.04 11.85 -6.19
C VAL A 368 36.47 11.92 -5.65
N GLN A 369 37.09 10.76 -5.44
CA GLN A 369 38.42 10.59 -4.86
C GLN A 369 39.29 9.79 -5.84
N ARG A 370 40.61 9.70 -5.59
CA ARG A 370 41.53 8.90 -6.44
C ARG A 370 41.16 7.43 -6.56
N TYR A 371 40.49 6.88 -5.55
CA TYR A 371 39.95 5.51 -5.55
C TYR A 371 38.49 5.44 -6.06
N GLY A 372 37.98 6.53 -6.62
CA GLY A 372 36.61 6.66 -7.12
C GLY A 372 35.65 7.21 -6.07
N VAL A 373 34.46 6.62 -5.99
CA VAL A 373 33.39 7.06 -5.09
C VAL A 373 33.10 5.99 -4.05
N LEU A 374 33.17 6.34 -2.77
CA LEU A 374 32.83 5.44 -1.68
C LEU A 374 31.41 5.69 -1.15
N TRP A 375 30.57 4.65 -1.24
CA TRP A 375 29.27 4.62 -0.56
C TRP A 375 29.25 3.55 0.54
N ASP A 376 29.02 2.29 0.17
CA ASP A 376 29.23 1.12 1.04
C ASP A 376 30.49 0.34 0.63
N VAL A 377 30.77 0.36 -0.68
CA VAL A 377 31.97 -0.16 -1.34
C VAL A 377 32.50 0.92 -2.29
N PRO A 378 33.78 0.88 -2.68
CA PRO A 378 34.31 1.82 -3.66
C PRO A 378 33.82 1.46 -5.07
N TYR A 379 33.43 2.49 -5.83
CA TYR A 379 32.99 2.39 -7.21
C TYR A 379 33.87 3.24 -8.12
N TRP A 380 34.17 2.74 -9.31
CA TRP A 380 34.96 3.44 -10.33
C TRP A 380 34.33 3.41 -11.71
N GLY A 381 34.65 4.42 -12.50
CA GLY A 381 34.45 4.49 -13.94
C GLY A 381 35.21 5.69 -14.50
N ASP A 382 35.68 5.61 -15.75
CA ASP A 382 36.52 6.66 -16.36
C ASP A 382 35.85 8.03 -16.43
N VAL A 383 34.52 8.05 -16.42
CA VAL A 383 33.72 9.27 -16.33
C VAL A 383 34.10 10.14 -15.11
N LEU A 384 34.69 9.55 -14.07
CA LEU A 384 35.09 10.24 -12.85
C LEU A 384 36.40 11.03 -12.99
N GLN A 385 37.25 10.73 -13.99
CA GLN A 385 38.57 11.34 -14.13
C GLN A 385 38.55 12.88 -14.12
N PRO A 386 37.64 13.58 -14.84
CA PRO A 386 37.58 15.03 -14.81
C PRO A 386 37.19 15.64 -13.45
N TYR A 387 36.71 14.82 -12.52
CA TYR A 387 36.21 15.26 -11.22
C TYR A 387 37.15 14.93 -10.05
N LEU A 388 38.32 14.33 -10.32
CA LEU A 388 39.32 14.02 -9.29
C LEU A 388 39.85 15.28 -8.59
N ASP A 389 39.99 16.37 -9.33
CA ASP A 389 40.50 17.66 -8.84
C ASP A 389 39.37 18.68 -8.57
N ALA A 390 38.12 18.22 -8.49
CA ALA A 390 36.95 19.09 -8.35
C ALA A 390 36.81 19.74 -6.94
N GLY A 391 37.80 19.53 -6.08
CA GLY A 391 37.90 20.00 -4.70
C GLY A 391 37.29 19.04 -3.67
N ASP A 392 37.96 18.88 -2.53
CA ASP A 392 37.64 17.87 -1.49
C ASP A 392 36.22 17.93 -0.93
N LYS A 393 35.54 19.07 -1.07
CA LYS A 393 34.18 19.29 -0.55
C LYS A 393 33.09 19.14 -1.61
N ARG A 394 33.43 19.06 -2.90
CA ARG A 394 32.42 18.98 -3.96
C ARG A 394 31.82 17.58 -3.98
N ARG A 395 30.49 17.51 -3.82
CA ARG A 395 29.74 16.26 -3.82
C ARG A 395 28.91 16.13 -5.08
N PHE A 396 28.80 14.90 -5.57
CA PHE A 396 28.10 14.53 -6.79
C PHE A 396 27.00 13.52 -6.49
N VAL A 397 25.97 13.52 -7.33
CA VAL A 397 24.80 12.65 -7.17
C VAL A 397 25.15 11.24 -7.63
N ILE A 398 25.01 10.29 -6.71
CA ILE A 398 25.21 8.86 -6.95
C ILE A 398 23.91 8.13 -6.70
N ARG A 399 23.54 7.26 -7.64
CA ARG A 399 22.36 6.40 -7.57
C ARG A 399 22.76 4.94 -7.53
N ARG A 400 21.92 4.09 -6.95
CA ARG A 400 22.08 2.65 -7.05
C ARG A 400 20.74 1.92 -7.03
N ASN A 401 20.74 0.75 -7.63
CA ASN A 401 19.75 -0.27 -7.37
C ASN A 401 20.15 -1.03 -6.08
N PRO A 402 19.37 -1.01 -4.99
CA PRO A 402 19.73 -1.70 -3.75
C PRO A 402 19.75 -3.23 -3.88
N TYR A 403 19.23 -3.80 -4.97
CA TYR A 403 19.28 -5.22 -5.25
C TYR A 403 20.58 -5.69 -5.91
N ASP A 404 21.43 -4.76 -6.36
CA ASP A 404 22.73 -5.06 -6.97
C ASP A 404 23.78 -4.03 -6.53
N LEU A 405 24.59 -4.39 -5.54
CA LEU A 405 25.70 -3.56 -5.05
C LEU A 405 26.91 -3.55 -5.97
N THR A 406 26.97 -4.39 -7.01
CA THR A 406 28.13 -4.42 -7.92
C THR A 406 28.20 -3.17 -8.80
N ARG A 407 27.09 -2.42 -8.89
CA ARG A 407 26.92 -1.25 -9.74
C ARG A 407 26.40 -0.04 -8.97
N ALA A 408 26.90 1.12 -9.33
CA ALA A 408 26.34 2.41 -8.99
C ALA A 408 26.30 3.29 -10.25
N TRP A 409 25.62 4.42 -10.19
CA TRP A 409 25.52 5.35 -11.31
C TRP A 409 25.87 6.76 -10.86
N PHE A 410 26.86 7.34 -11.53
CA PHE A 410 27.24 8.73 -11.39
C PHE A 410 26.35 9.59 -12.30
N ARG A 411 25.62 10.54 -11.71
CA ARG A 411 24.92 11.56 -12.50
C ARG A 411 25.89 12.67 -12.85
N ARG A 412 26.23 12.77 -14.13
CA ARG A 412 27.11 13.81 -14.63
C ARG A 412 26.41 15.19 -14.53
N PRO A 413 27.04 16.22 -13.93
CA PRO A 413 26.39 17.52 -13.73
C PRO A 413 26.01 18.26 -15.02
N GLU A 414 26.79 18.11 -16.08
CA GLU A 414 26.73 18.91 -17.30
C GLU A 414 25.55 18.53 -18.20
N ASP A 415 25.22 17.24 -18.27
CA ASP A 415 24.14 16.71 -19.11
C ASP A 415 23.02 16.01 -18.32
N GLY A 416 23.23 15.76 -17.02
CA GLY A 416 22.28 15.05 -16.18
C GLY A 416 22.13 13.56 -16.52
N LEU A 417 23.04 12.98 -17.31
CA LEU A 417 23.01 11.57 -17.68
C LEU A 417 23.69 10.70 -16.61
N TYR A 418 23.29 9.44 -16.57
CA TYR A 418 23.83 8.45 -15.66
C TYR A 418 24.90 7.58 -16.32
N TYR A 419 26.07 7.55 -15.70
CA TYR A 419 27.20 6.73 -16.09
C TYR A 419 27.42 5.62 -15.08
N GLU A 420 27.51 4.39 -15.57
CA GLU A 420 27.72 3.23 -14.72
C GLU A 420 29.12 3.27 -14.09
N LEU A 421 29.15 3.00 -12.78
CA LEU A 421 30.34 2.77 -11.99
C LEU A 421 30.31 1.33 -11.48
N ARG A 422 31.47 0.66 -11.49
CA ARG A 422 31.61 -0.72 -11.02
C ARG A 422 32.54 -0.82 -9.82
N THR A 423 32.32 -1.86 -9.02
CA THR A 423 33.27 -2.26 -7.98
C THR A 423 33.90 -3.59 -8.36
N ASN A 424 35.20 -3.73 -8.10
CA ASN A 424 35.92 -5.00 -8.24
C ASN A 424 36.20 -5.66 -6.89
N GLU A 425 35.85 -5.00 -5.78
CA GLU A 425 36.06 -5.54 -4.44
C GLU A 425 34.94 -6.52 -4.04
N ILE A 426 33.81 -6.53 -4.76
CA ILE A 426 32.76 -7.54 -4.64
C ILE A 426 32.97 -8.59 -5.74
N THR A 427 33.26 -9.81 -5.32
CA THR A 427 33.39 -10.97 -6.22
C THR A 427 32.11 -11.78 -6.30
N THR A 428 31.26 -11.71 -5.28
CA THR A 428 29.97 -12.39 -5.28
C THR A 428 28.98 -11.70 -6.23
N GLU A 429 28.32 -12.48 -7.08
CA GLU A 429 27.31 -11.94 -8.00
C GLU A 429 26.02 -11.52 -7.30
N ASN A 430 25.40 -10.43 -7.78
CA ASN A 430 24.09 -9.93 -7.36
C ASN A 430 23.96 -9.80 -5.82
N VAL A 431 24.93 -9.18 -5.17
CA VAL A 431 24.87 -8.92 -3.73
C VAL A 431 23.90 -7.78 -3.46
N ALA A 432 22.83 -8.06 -2.72
CA ALA A 432 21.88 -7.03 -2.33
C ALA A 432 22.39 -6.22 -1.12
N LEU A 433 21.97 -4.95 -1.02
CA LEU A 433 22.37 -4.06 0.08
C LEU A 433 22.00 -4.61 1.46
N TRP A 434 20.86 -5.28 1.58
CA TRP A 434 20.42 -5.85 2.85
C TRP A 434 21.34 -6.99 3.32
N GLU A 435 21.84 -7.83 2.40
CA GLU A 435 22.80 -8.90 2.70
C GLU A 435 24.09 -8.28 3.25
N TRP A 436 24.59 -7.27 2.54
CA TRP A 436 25.79 -6.52 2.91
C TRP A 436 25.66 -5.88 4.29
N GLN A 437 24.58 -5.15 4.54
CA GLN A 437 24.35 -4.48 5.82
C GLN A 437 24.16 -5.46 6.97
N GLN A 438 23.49 -6.59 6.74
CA GLN A 438 23.34 -7.64 7.75
C GLN A 438 24.70 -8.18 8.17
N GLU A 439 25.55 -8.56 7.22
CA GLU A 439 26.88 -9.10 7.51
C GLU A 439 27.80 -8.06 8.14
N ARG A 440 27.78 -6.82 7.65
CA ARG A 440 28.52 -5.70 8.24
C ARG A 440 28.14 -5.48 9.71
N ARG A 441 26.85 -5.54 10.05
CA ARG A 441 26.35 -5.40 11.43
C ARG A 441 26.80 -6.56 12.32
N LYS A 442 26.72 -7.80 11.83
CA LYS A 442 27.19 -8.99 12.59
C LYS A 442 28.68 -8.89 12.91
N ARG A 443 29.50 -8.59 11.92
CA ARG A 443 30.95 -8.46 12.08
C ARG A 443 31.32 -7.32 13.02
N ARG A 444 30.67 -6.16 12.88
CA ARG A 444 30.86 -5.03 13.80
C ARG A 444 30.50 -5.39 15.25
N ALA A 445 29.44 -6.17 15.46
CA ALA A 445 29.07 -6.65 16.79
C ALA A 445 30.06 -7.69 17.36
N ALA A 446 30.71 -8.48 16.49
CA ALA A 446 31.75 -9.43 16.88
C ALA A 446 33.14 -8.80 17.08
N GLY A 447 33.32 -7.52 16.71
CA GLY A 447 34.64 -6.87 16.71
C GLY A 447 35.54 -7.28 15.54
N ASP A 448 34.99 -7.97 14.53
CA ASP A 448 35.72 -8.43 13.35
C ASP A 448 35.99 -7.29 12.35
N SER A 449 36.97 -7.50 11.48
CA SER A 449 37.22 -6.58 10.35
C SER A 449 35.96 -6.37 9.51
N THR A 450 35.71 -5.13 9.11
CA THR A 450 34.59 -4.71 8.26
C THR A 450 35.05 -4.17 6.91
N ASP A 451 36.24 -4.56 6.48
CA ASP A 451 36.70 -4.33 5.10
C ASP A 451 35.83 -5.08 4.09
N VAL A 452 35.83 -4.60 2.85
CA VAL A 452 34.93 -5.08 1.80
C VAL A 452 35.16 -6.56 1.49
N ALA A 453 36.42 -7.00 1.36
CA ALA A 453 36.73 -8.41 1.07
C ALA A 453 36.26 -9.34 2.21
N SER A 454 36.45 -8.93 3.46
CA SER A 454 35.96 -9.67 4.63
C SER A 454 34.44 -9.82 4.67
N ILE A 455 33.70 -8.78 4.29
CA ILE A 455 32.23 -8.80 4.23
C ILE A 455 31.77 -9.66 3.04
N ASP A 456 32.36 -9.49 1.85
CA ASP A 456 32.04 -10.28 0.66
C ASP A 456 32.24 -11.77 0.90
N ALA A 457 33.39 -12.16 1.48
CA ALA A 457 33.65 -13.53 1.88
C ALA A 457 32.65 -14.04 2.95
N SER A 458 32.15 -13.16 3.84
CA SER A 458 31.10 -13.50 4.80
C SER A 458 29.77 -13.77 4.11
N VAL A 459 29.38 -12.90 3.16
CA VAL A 459 28.17 -13.05 2.35
C VAL A 459 28.22 -14.36 1.58
N GLN A 460 29.33 -14.66 0.91
CA GLN A 460 29.53 -15.92 0.19
C GLN A 460 29.40 -17.12 1.12
N ARG A 461 30.13 -17.12 2.26
CA ARG A 461 30.03 -18.19 3.27
C ARG A 461 28.61 -18.37 3.81
N GLN A 462 27.88 -17.28 4.07
CA GLN A 462 26.49 -17.37 4.52
C GLN A 462 25.59 -17.98 3.44
N ARG A 463 25.75 -17.59 2.18
CA ARG A 463 25.01 -18.21 1.06
C ARG A 463 25.31 -19.70 0.94
N ASP A 464 26.55 -20.12 1.19
CA ASP A 464 26.93 -21.53 1.17
C ASP A 464 26.39 -22.30 2.40
N LEU A 465 26.51 -21.74 3.61
CA LEU A 465 25.93 -22.31 4.83
C LEU A 465 24.39 -22.41 4.76
N GLU A 466 23.75 -21.45 4.09
CA GLU A 466 22.32 -21.50 3.82
C GLU A 466 21.97 -22.75 3.00
N LYS A 467 22.78 -23.15 2.01
CA LYS A 467 22.52 -24.40 1.24
C LYS A 467 22.40 -25.61 2.16
N ASP A 468 23.21 -25.66 3.22
CA ASP A 468 23.31 -26.81 4.14
C ASP A 468 22.41 -26.74 5.38
N ALA A 469 21.62 -25.67 5.55
CA ALA A 469 20.79 -25.47 6.73
C ALA A 469 19.66 -26.54 6.87
N ARG A 470 19.74 -27.35 7.94
CA ARG A 470 18.78 -28.46 8.20
C ARG A 470 17.61 -28.11 9.14
N ASN A 471 17.77 -27.13 10.03
CA ASN A 471 16.75 -26.80 11.03
C ASN A 471 15.62 -25.92 10.45
N LYS A 472 14.37 -26.15 10.86
CA LYS A 472 13.17 -25.51 10.30
C LYS A 472 13.22 -23.97 10.25
N THR A 473 13.65 -23.30 11.32
CA THR A 473 13.75 -21.83 11.38
C THR A 473 14.83 -21.28 10.45
N ALA A 474 15.98 -21.95 10.39
CA ALA A 474 17.07 -21.58 9.50
C ALA A 474 16.69 -21.83 8.03
N ALA A 475 15.97 -22.93 7.75
CA ALA A 475 15.44 -23.25 6.43
C ALA A 475 14.43 -22.20 5.95
N HIS A 476 13.52 -21.73 6.81
CA HIS A 476 12.57 -20.67 6.45
C HIS A 476 13.29 -19.35 6.10
N ARG A 477 14.24 -18.92 6.94
CA ARG A 477 15.03 -17.70 6.68
C ARG A 477 15.81 -17.80 5.36
N ARG A 478 16.44 -18.94 5.09
CA ARG A 478 17.11 -19.21 3.81
C ARG A 478 16.17 -19.01 2.63
N ARG A 479 14.97 -19.60 2.68
CA ARG A 479 14.02 -19.51 1.57
C ARG A 479 13.62 -18.07 1.31
N LEU A 480 13.28 -17.32 2.37
CA LEU A 480 12.96 -15.89 2.26
C LEU A 480 14.12 -15.10 1.64
N ASN A 481 15.35 -15.36 2.05
CA ASN A 481 16.54 -14.72 1.51
C ASN A 481 16.77 -15.06 0.02
N ALA A 482 16.56 -16.32 -0.36
CA ALA A 482 16.64 -16.76 -1.75
C ALA A 482 15.57 -16.08 -2.63
N GLU A 483 14.34 -15.99 -2.13
CA GLU A 483 13.23 -15.32 -2.82
C GLU A 483 13.45 -13.80 -2.94
N ARG A 484 14.05 -13.15 -1.93
CA ARG A 484 14.49 -11.75 -2.00
C ARG A 484 15.54 -11.53 -3.08
N ARG A 485 16.54 -12.41 -3.16
CA ARG A 485 17.58 -12.37 -4.20
C ARG A 485 16.98 -12.57 -5.60
N ALA A 486 16.08 -13.53 -5.75
CA ALA A 486 15.39 -13.77 -7.01
C ALA A 486 14.57 -12.55 -7.46
N LYS A 487 13.80 -11.94 -6.55
CA LYS A 487 13.05 -10.71 -6.86
C LYS A 487 13.99 -9.55 -7.20
N GLY A 488 15.09 -9.39 -6.46
CA GLY A 488 16.09 -8.37 -6.75
C GLY A 488 16.70 -8.51 -8.15
N ALA A 489 17.07 -9.73 -8.55
CA ALA A 489 17.60 -10.01 -9.89
C ALA A 489 16.57 -9.79 -11.00
N GLU A 490 15.28 -10.07 -10.74
CA GLU A 490 14.19 -9.74 -11.66
C GLU A 490 14.08 -8.23 -11.86
N VAL A 491 14.09 -7.44 -10.77
CA VAL A 491 14.04 -5.97 -10.83
C VAL A 491 15.25 -5.41 -11.59
N THR A 492 16.45 -5.91 -11.31
CA THR A 492 17.67 -5.51 -12.03
C THR A 492 17.56 -5.77 -13.53
N ARG A 493 17.06 -6.94 -13.94
CA ARG A 493 16.82 -7.27 -15.36
C ARG A 493 15.75 -6.37 -15.98
N GLU A 494 14.68 -6.06 -15.24
CA GLU A 494 13.61 -5.19 -15.73
C GLU A 494 14.09 -3.77 -16.06
N ILE A 495 14.98 -3.22 -15.24
CA ILE A 495 15.45 -1.84 -15.39
C ILE A 495 16.57 -1.74 -16.42
N LEU A 496 17.47 -2.74 -16.46
CA LEU A 496 18.57 -2.76 -17.42
C LEU A 496 18.14 -3.22 -18.81
N GLY A 497 17.02 -3.94 -18.94
CA GLY A 497 16.60 -4.60 -20.18
C GLY A 497 17.64 -5.62 -20.69
N ASP A 498 17.52 -6.02 -21.95
CA ASP A 498 18.52 -6.86 -22.66
C ASP A 498 19.78 -6.07 -23.08
N VAL A 499 20.09 -4.95 -22.41
CA VAL A 499 21.25 -4.11 -22.74
C VAL A 499 22.53 -4.90 -22.43
N THR A 500 23.02 -5.58 -23.47
CA THR A 500 24.28 -6.31 -23.53
C THR A 500 25.47 -5.40 -23.84
N SER A 501 25.29 -4.08 -23.96
CA SER A 501 26.40 -3.19 -24.27
C SER A 501 26.17 -1.73 -23.85
N ARG A 502 26.71 -1.35 -22.70
CA ARG A 502 27.45 -0.09 -22.57
C ARG A 502 28.88 -0.47 -22.18
N PRO A 503 29.91 0.26 -22.66
CA PRO A 503 31.30 -0.16 -22.52
C PRO A 503 31.61 -0.47 -21.06
N HIS A 504 32.29 -1.60 -20.87
CA HIS A 504 32.77 -2.04 -19.58
C HIS A 504 33.49 -0.87 -18.91
N ALA A 505 32.99 -0.37 -17.78
CA ALA A 505 33.76 0.58 -16.98
C ALA A 505 35.03 -0.16 -16.57
N PRO A 506 36.24 0.37 -16.87
CA PRO A 506 37.47 -0.32 -16.52
C PRO A 506 37.59 -0.45 -15.00
N ALA A 507 38.45 -1.39 -14.60
CA ALA A 507 38.76 -1.63 -13.20
C ALA A 507 39.17 -0.32 -12.48
N PRO A 508 38.79 -0.14 -11.21
CA PRO A 508 39.35 0.93 -10.40
C PRO A 508 40.88 0.89 -10.43
N PRO A 509 41.57 2.04 -10.45
CA PRO A 509 42.99 2.06 -10.14
C PRO A 509 43.20 1.47 -8.74
N ALA A 510 44.26 0.66 -8.59
CA ALA A 510 44.61 0.10 -7.29
C ALA A 510 44.75 1.25 -6.27
N LYS A 511 44.21 1.05 -5.04
CA LYS A 511 44.43 2.01 -3.95
C LYS A 511 45.93 2.29 -3.88
N PRO A 512 46.38 3.56 -3.89
CA PRO A 512 47.79 3.84 -3.69
C PRO A 512 48.21 3.18 -2.37
N TYR A 513 49.26 2.37 -2.43
CA TYR A 513 49.91 1.88 -1.22
C TYR A 513 50.28 3.13 -0.43
N ASN A 514 49.84 3.22 0.83
CA ASN A 514 50.33 4.25 1.75
C ASN A 514 51.82 3.94 1.97
N ARG A 515 52.68 4.38 1.06
CA ARG A 515 54.05 4.67 1.42
C ARG A 515 53.93 5.96 2.21
N ASP A 516 54.07 5.86 3.52
CA ASP A 516 54.42 7.00 4.34
C ASP A 516 55.66 7.60 3.70
N ILE A 517 55.47 8.65 2.90
CA ILE A 517 56.57 9.43 2.35
C ILE A 517 57.07 10.25 3.54
N PHE A 518 57.86 9.61 4.39
CA PHE A 518 58.81 10.33 5.22
C PHE A 518 59.71 11.07 4.24
N PHE A 519 59.48 12.37 4.10
CA PHE A 519 60.51 13.27 3.61
C PHE A 519 61.65 13.17 4.63
N MET A 520 62.67 12.36 4.32
CA MET A 520 63.99 12.61 4.87
C MET A 520 64.42 13.97 4.33
N VAL A 521 64.38 14.97 5.20
CA VAL A 521 65.07 16.22 4.99
C VAL A 521 66.55 15.88 5.09
N ASP A 522 67.28 16.04 3.99
CA ASP A 522 68.74 15.97 4.01
C ASP A 522 69.28 17.11 4.89
N ASP A 523 69.86 16.73 6.03
CA ASP A 523 70.61 17.59 6.95
C ASP A 523 71.99 17.89 6.34
N GLU A 524 72.04 18.68 5.27
CA GLU A 524 73.29 19.30 4.80
C GLU A 524 73.03 20.76 4.39
N THR A 525 72.80 21.62 5.38
CA THR A 525 73.28 23.01 5.34
C THR A 525 73.10 23.67 6.72
N LEU A 526 74.04 23.37 7.62
CA LEU A 526 74.37 24.22 8.75
C LEU A 526 75.84 23.96 9.15
N ILE A 527 76.71 24.77 8.55
CA ILE A 527 77.97 25.39 9.03
C ILE A 527 78.90 25.63 7.85
#